data_AF-A0A7J3J0R2-F1
#
_entry.id   AF-A0A7J3J0R2-F1
#
_cell.length_a   1.000
_cell.length_b   1.000
_cell.length_c   1.000
_cell.angle_alpha   90.00
_cell.angle_beta   90.00
_cell.angle_gamma   90.00
#
_symmetry.space_group_name_H-M   'P 1'
#
loop_
_entity.id
_entity.type
_entity.pdbx_description
1 polymer ?
#
loop_
_entity_poly.entity_id
_entity_poly.type
_entity_poly.pdbx_seq_one_letter_code
_entity_poly.pdbx_strand_id
1 'polypeptide(L)'
;MITIDIDSGSTFTDCFITFKERYLKVKVPTTPYDLAICFFDALKEAAAVCGFNSVKELLRHTSIIRYVTTHGTNTFIMKTGDTVGVLVTKGYEKNLYAEEGSSAFNFISKDMVIGLDEEVNYEGEVVKPLNEEEVLNAIKMLLERGANILVVSFRNSHLNPINERKVKEILNKYYKPHYLGFVPIILASEFCKRPDDMTRTNLAILNAYIHRLMAGFLYRIEDELRNLGYRKPLMTAHVNGGVVSISKTRPIDTVGSSPVAGMFGSLYWSKLYGLKNVVTVEIGGTSFDVGLIIDGSLYTHERAIFGLPVKIPIVEVVSIGLAGSSIIKVEGDHVKIGPESVGSVPGPACYDTGGLDPTVLDADVAAGRINPDYFLGGKIKLNAKRAEEVIERIVAQSL
;
A
#
# COMPACT_ATOMS: atom_id res chain seq x y z
N MET A 1 25.09 17.35 -4.42
CA MET A 1 23.68 17.34 -4.86
C MET A 1 22.87 16.65 -3.76
N ILE A 2 21.67 17.15 -3.40
CA ILE A 2 20.91 16.59 -2.27
C ILE A 2 19.83 15.64 -2.77
N THR A 3 19.81 14.39 -2.32
CA THR A 3 18.66 13.48 -2.53
C THR A 3 17.96 13.24 -1.21
N ILE A 4 16.64 13.10 -1.26
CA ILE A 4 15.82 12.81 -0.09
C ILE A 4 14.98 11.57 -0.41
N ASP A 5 15.04 10.60 0.48
CA ASP A 5 14.39 9.30 0.38
C ASP A 5 13.55 9.10 1.64
N ILE A 6 12.23 9.08 1.50
CA ILE A 6 11.30 9.02 2.63
C ILE A 6 10.51 7.72 2.54
N ASP A 7 10.48 6.95 3.64
CA ASP A 7 9.62 5.79 3.81
C ASP A 7 8.67 6.01 5.00
N SER A 8 7.37 6.07 4.74
CA SER A 8 6.35 6.17 5.77
C SER A 8 5.74 4.81 6.07
N GLY A 9 6.21 4.19 7.15
CA GLY A 9 5.64 2.98 7.72
C GLY A 9 4.50 3.26 8.71
N SER A 10 3.99 2.21 9.36
CA SER A 10 2.87 2.30 10.33
C SER A 10 3.23 3.00 11.65
N THR A 11 4.51 2.94 12.05
CA THR A 11 4.96 3.48 13.35
C THR A 11 5.76 4.77 13.21
N PHE A 12 6.73 4.76 12.30
CA PHE A 12 7.61 5.90 12.06
C PHE A 12 7.77 6.15 10.56
N THR A 13 8.07 7.40 10.24
CA THR A 13 8.55 7.82 8.94
C THR A 13 10.06 8.00 9.00
N ASP A 14 10.77 7.24 8.18
CA ASP A 14 12.21 7.30 8.01
C ASP A 14 12.57 8.20 6.84
N CYS A 15 13.60 9.03 7.00
CA CYS A 15 14.09 9.95 5.98
C CYS A 15 15.60 9.83 5.86
N PHE A 16 16.04 9.35 4.70
CA PHE A 16 17.44 9.19 4.34
C PHE A 16 17.84 10.31 3.36
N ILE A 17 18.91 11.02 3.70
CA ILE A 17 19.32 12.23 2.99
C ILE A 17 20.75 12.05 2.53
N THR A 18 21.00 12.12 1.22
CA THR A 18 22.37 12.22 0.70
C THR A 18 22.75 13.69 0.62
N PHE A 19 23.79 14.11 1.37
CA PHE A 19 24.19 15.51 1.49
C PHE A 19 25.72 15.63 1.60
N LYS A 20 26.37 16.36 0.69
CA LYS A 20 27.84 16.61 0.72
C LYS A 20 28.67 15.33 0.94
N GLU A 21 28.45 14.30 0.09
CA GLU A 21 29.16 13.00 0.11
C GLU A 21 28.95 12.14 1.37
N ARG A 22 28.18 12.62 2.34
CA ARG A 22 27.71 11.83 3.47
C ARG A 22 26.21 11.53 3.34
N TYR A 23 25.73 10.61 4.16
CA TYR A 23 24.31 10.43 4.38
C TYR A 23 23.92 10.89 5.80
N LEU A 24 22.70 11.36 5.93
CA LEU A 24 22.06 11.70 7.20
C LEU A 24 20.75 10.92 7.30
N LYS A 25 20.32 10.65 8.52
CA LYS A 25 19.06 9.93 8.80
C LYS A 25 18.24 10.74 9.78
N VAL A 26 16.95 10.80 9.51
CA VAL A 26 15.93 11.42 10.34
C VAL A 26 14.82 10.39 10.52
N LYS A 27 14.23 10.37 11.72
CA LYS A 27 13.08 9.53 12.03
C LYS A 27 12.08 10.35 12.82
N VAL A 28 10.83 10.34 12.36
CA VAL A 28 9.71 11.06 12.98
C VAL A 28 8.54 10.10 13.18
N PRO A 29 7.65 10.34 14.16
CA PRO A 29 6.41 9.56 14.30
C PRO A 29 5.58 9.61 13.02
N THR A 30 4.99 8.49 12.62
CA THR A 30 3.99 8.48 11.55
C THR A 30 2.71 9.14 12.05
N THR A 31 2.04 9.88 11.18
CA THR A 31 0.73 10.48 11.43
C THR A 31 -0.34 9.72 10.63
N PRO A 32 -0.97 8.65 11.15
CA PRO A 32 -1.74 7.70 10.33
C PRO A 32 -2.98 8.30 9.68
N TYR A 33 -3.55 9.34 10.30
CA TYR A 33 -4.70 10.07 9.78
C TYR A 33 -4.33 11.03 8.64
N ASP A 34 -3.05 11.37 8.47
CA ASP A 34 -2.56 12.26 7.42
C ASP A 34 -1.05 12.12 7.20
N LEU A 35 -0.66 11.31 6.22
CA LEU A 35 0.74 11.04 5.90
C LEU A 35 1.49 12.25 5.35
N ALA A 36 0.79 13.29 4.88
CA ALA A 36 1.46 14.53 4.48
C ALA A 36 2.15 15.19 5.69
N ILE A 37 1.54 15.12 6.89
CA ILE A 37 2.09 15.72 8.10
C ILE A 37 3.45 15.11 8.43
N CYS A 38 3.54 13.77 8.57
CA CYS A 38 4.80 13.13 8.91
C CYS A 38 5.84 13.25 7.78
N PHE A 39 5.42 13.32 6.51
CA PHE A 39 6.30 13.62 5.39
C PHE A 39 6.97 15.00 5.54
N PHE A 40 6.18 16.05 5.84
CA PHE A 40 6.73 17.40 6.02
C PHE A 40 7.49 17.57 7.34
N ASP A 41 7.12 16.86 8.40
CA ASP A 41 7.90 16.84 9.63
C ASP A 41 9.28 16.20 9.41
N ALA A 42 9.34 15.13 8.62
CA ALA A 42 10.62 14.55 8.19
C ALA A 42 11.46 15.55 7.38
N LEU A 43 10.85 16.37 6.51
CA LEU A 43 11.55 17.43 5.78
C LEU A 43 12.01 18.59 6.66
N LYS A 44 11.25 18.96 7.70
CA LYS A 44 11.65 19.98 8.68
C LYS A 44 12.90 19.54 9.45
N GLU A 45 12.88 18.32 9.98
CA GLU A 45 14.03 17.73 10.65
C GLU A 45 15.21 17.54 9.67
N ALA A 46 14.96 17.15 8.42
CA ALA A 46 15.98 17.06 7.37
C ALA A 46 16.66 18.41 7.12
N ALA A 47 15.90 19.50 7.08
CA ALA A 47 16.44 20.85 6.93
C ALA A 47 17.35 21.22 8.11
N ALA A 48 16.90 20.94 9.34
CA ALA A 48 17.66 21.21 10.56
C ALA A 48 19.00 20.45 10.58
N VAL A 49 19.00 19.14 10.33
CA VAL A 49 20.25 18.33 10.36
C VAL A 49 21.21 18.64 9.21
N CYS A 50 20.68 19.18 8.09
CA CYS A 50 21.50 19.66 6.97
C CYS A 50 22.02 21.09 7.18
N GLY A 51 21.57 21.80 8.22
CA GLY A 51 21.98 23.17 8.54
C GLY A 51 21.27 24.24 7.70
N PHE A 52 20.06 23.95 7.19
CA PHE A 52 19.21 24.93 6.49
C PHE A 52 18.23 25.58 7.45
N ASN A 53 17.89 26.86 7.22
CA ASN A 53 16.99 27.61 8.10
C ASN A 53 15.50 27.31 7.82
N SER A 54 15.20 26.65 6.69
CA SER A 54 13.84 26.30 6.31
C SER A 54 13.79 25.12 5.35
N VAL A 55 12.64 24.43 5.31
CA VAL A 55 12.35 23.40 4.31
C VAL A 55 12.46 23.96 2.89
N LYS A 56 11.99 25.20 2.67
CA LYS A 56 12.08 25.88 1.38
C LYS A 56 13.53 26.01 0.88
N GLU A 57 14.47 26.31 1.77
CA GLU A 57 15.89 26.40 1.44
C GLU A 57 16.46 25.03 1.06
N LEU A 58 16.20 23.99 1.87
CA LEU A 58 16.57 22.60 1.57
C LEU A 58 16.05 22.16 0.19
N LEU A 59 14.77 22.41 -0.09
CA LEU A 59 14.11 21.98 -1.33
C LEU A 59 14.71 22.63 -2.58
N ARG A 60 15.20 23.88 -2.50
CA ARG A 60 15.91 24.54 -3.62
C ARG A 60 17.19 23.81 -4.03
N HIS A 61 17.85 23.15 -3.09
CA HIS A 61 19.07 22.38 -3.32
C HIS A 61 18.83 20.87 -3.53
N THR A 62 17.57 20.42 -3.43
CA THR A 62 17.17 19.03 -3.57
C THR A 62 17.01 18.65 -5.04
N SER A 63 17.70 17.60 -5.48
CA SER A 63 17.63 17.09 -6.86
C SER A 63 16.47 16.16 -7.10
N ILE A 64 16.13 15.33 -6.12
CA ILE A 64 15.09 14.32 -6.22
C ILE A 64 14.56 14.01 -4.83
N ILE A 65 13.25 13.78 -4.77
CA ILE A 65 12.57 13.21 -3.61
C ILE A 65 11.92 11.91 -4.07
N ARG A 66 12.28 10.80 -3.40
CA ARG A 66 11.66 9.48 -3.59
C ARG A 66 10.86 9.15 -2.34
N TYR A 67 9.65 8.68 -2.55
CA TYR A 67 8.70 8.40 -1.48
C TYR A 67 8.16 6.98 -1.56
N VAL A 68 8.14 6.31 -0.41
CA VAL A 68 7.62 4.97 -0.23
C VAL A 68 6.67 4.98 0.96
N THR A 69 5.63 4.17 0.92
CA THR A 69 4.67 4.10 2.02
C THR A 69 3.99 2.75 2.09
N THR A 70 3.66 2.33 3.31
CA THR A 70 2.82 1.17 3.57
C THR A 70 1.32 1.49 3.54
N HIS A 71 0.90 2.72 3.20
CA HIS A 71 -0.50 3.13 3.26
C HIS A 71 -1.41 2.25 2.40
N GLY A 72 -1.05 2.03 1.13
CA GLY A 72 -1.81 1.17 0.22
C GLY A 72 -1.91 -0.27 0.74
N THR A 73 -0.81 -0.82 1.25
CA THR A 73 -0.78 -2.14 1.90
C THR A 73 -1.75 -2.21 3.09
N ASN A 74 -1.70 -1.22 3.98
CA ASN A 74 -2.54 -1.14 5.15
C ASN A 74 -4.03 -0.99 4.81
N THR A 75 -4.37 -0.27 3.73
CA THR A 75 -5.77 -0.15 3.25
C THR A 75 -6.35 -1.51 2.86
N PHE A 76 -5.57 -2.40 2.25
CA PHE A 76 -6.03 -3.75 1.93
C PHE A 76 -6.17 -4.63 3.18
N ILE A 77 -5.21 -4.56 4.10
CA ILE A 77 -5.26 -5.33 5.35
C ILE A 77 -6.49 -4.92 6.17
N MET A 78 -6.74 -3.63 6.33
CA MET A 78 -7.86 -3.09 7.11
C MET A 78 -9.18 -3.09 6.35
N LYS A 79 -9.18 -3.34 5.04
CA LYS A 79 -10.35 -3.28 4.15
C LYS A 79 -11.08 -1.94 4.21
N THR A 80 -10.32 -0.85 4.16
CA THR A 80 -10.83 0.54 4.25
C THR A 80 -10.78 1.28 2.90
N GLY A 81 -10.74 0.53 1.78
CA GLY A 81 -10.68 1.11 0.45
C GLY A 81 -12.01 1.65 -0.08
N ASP A 82 -11.97 2.18 -1.29
CA ASP A 82 -13.12 2.71 -2.00
C ASP A 82 -14.16 1.62 -2.32
N THR A 83 -15.44 1.98 -2.29
CA THR A 83 -16.51 1.17 -2.86
C THR A 83 -16.40 1.13 -4.39
N VAL A 84 -16.02 -0.03 -4.93
CA VAL A 84 -15.81 -0.24 -6.38
C VAL A 84 -17.05 -0.87 -7.01
N GLY A 85 -17.63 -0.22 -8.02
CA GLY A 85 -18.62 -0.83 -8.90
C GLY A 85 -17.95 -1.56 -10.06
N VAL A 86 -18.38 -2.78 -10.39
CA VAL A 86 -17.77 -3.62 -11.41
C VAL A 86 -18.79 -4.01 -12.47
N LEU A 87 -18.45 -3.76 -13.73
CA LEU A 87 -19.19 -4.20 -14.90
C LEU A 87 -18.45 -5.34 -15.57
N VAL A 88 -19.12 -6.48 -15.75
CA VAL A 88 -18.57 -7.69 -16.35
C VAL A 88 -19.46 -8.21 -17.46
N THR A 89 -18.98 -9.18 -18.23
CA THR A 89 -19.81 -9.92 -19.18
C THR A 89 -20.87 -10.70 -18.40
N LYS A 90 -22.12 -10.67 -18.86
CA LYS A 90 -23.25 -11.37 -18.24
C LYS A 90 -22.95 -12.85 -18.00
N GLY A 91 -23.31 -13.36 -16.82
CA GLY A 91 -23.01 -14.72 -16.37
C GLY A 91 -21.72 -14.87 -15.54
N TYR A 92 -20.87 -13.83 -15.49
CA TYR A 92 -19.63 -13.83 -14.70
C TYR A 92 -19.72 -13.00 -13.41
N GLU A 93 -20.91 -12.53 -13.05
CA GLU A 93 -21.13 -11.65 -11.88
C GLU A 93 -20.78 -12.35 -10.57
N LYS A 94 -20.95 -13.68 -10.51
CA LYS A 94 -20.73 -14.48 -9.30
C LYS A 94 -19.30 -14.99 -9.12
N ASN A 95 -18.51 -15.03 -10.19
CA ASN A 95 -17.19 -15.66 -10.17
C ASN A 95 -16.08 -14.76 -10.71
N LEU A 96 -16.37 -13.64 -11.36
CA LEU A 96 -15.38 -12.72 -11.94
C LEU A 96 -14.32 -13.47 -12.75
N TYR A 97 -14.77 -14.41 -13.58
CA TYR A 97 -13.96 -15.27 -14.45
C TYR A 97 -13.07 -16.30 -13.73
N ALA A 98 -13.22 -16.48 -12.40
CA ALA A 98 -12.58 -17.55 -11.66
C ALA A 98 -13.37 -18.88 -11.77
N GLU A 99 -12.66 -20.00 -11.69
CA GLU A 99 -13.27 -21.34 -11.74
C GLU A 99 -13.99 -21.70 -10.42
N GLU A 100 -13.36 -21.40 -9.27
CA GLU A 100 -13.82 -21.83 -7.94
C GLU A 100 -14.36 -20.64 -7.09
N GLY A 101 -14.93 -19.63 -7.75
CA GLY A 101 -15.40 -18.40 -7.11
C GLY A 101 -14.30 -17.37 -6.86
N SER A 102 -14.66 -16.08 -6.80
CA SER A 102 -13.67 -15.00 -6.72
C SER A 102 -13.38 -14.57 -5.28
N SER A 103 -12.10 -14.56 -4.91
CA SER A 103 -11.64 -13.93 -3.68
C SER A 103 -11.72 -12.40 -3.70
N ALA A 104 -12.02 -11.79 -4.86
CA ALA A 104 -12.26 -10.35 -4.94
C ALA A 104 -13.45 -9.91 -4.09
N PHE A 105 -14.43 -10.79 -3.82
CA PHE A 105 -15.55 -10.51 -2.93
C PHE A 105 -15.15 -10.28 -1.46
N ASN A 106 -13.88 -10.45 -1.11
CA ASN A 106 -13.33 -10.01 0.17
C ASN A 106 -13.15 -8.49 0.27
N PHE A 107 -13.14 -7.79 -0.87
CA PHE A 107 -12.90 -6.34 -1.01
C PHE A 107 -14.10 -5.61 -1.62
N ILE A 108 -14.88 -6.28 -2.48
CA ILE A 108 -16.08 -5.71 -3.10
C ILE A 108 -17.32 -6.53 -2.72
N SER A 109 -18.47 -5.88 -2.60
CA SER A 109 -19.72 -6.58 -2.35
C SER A 109 -20.29 -7.19 -3.64
N LYS A 110 -21.02 -8.29 -3.54
CA LYS A 110 -21.61 -8.99 -4.70
C LYS A 110 -22.64 -8.14 -5.44
N ASP A 111 -23.36 -7.29 -4.73
CA ASP A 111 -24.31 -6.33 -5.32
C ASP A 111 -23.62 -5.14 -6.01
N MET A 112 -22.29 -5.01 -5.88
CA MET A 112 -21.51 -4.05 -6.64
C MET A 112 -21.02 -4.60 -8.00
N VAL A 113 -21.46 -5.80 -8.38
CA VAL A 113 -21.11 -6.43 -9.66
C VAL A 113 -22.36 -6.56 -10.52
N ILE A 114 -22.33 -6.02 -11.74
CA ILE A 114 -23.42 -6.10 -12.71
C ILE A 114 -22.87 -6.69 -14.01
N GLY A 115 -23.59 -7.67 -14.55
CA GLY A 115 -23.31 -8.24 -15.86
C GLY A 115 -24.05 -7.51 -16.96
N LEU A 116 -23.38 -7.26 -18.08
CA LEU A 116 -23.96 -6.66 -19.28
C LEU A 116 -24.03 -7.69 -20.40
N ASP A 117 -25.14 -7.73 -21.14
CA ASP A 117 -25.36 -8.67 -22.25
C ASP A 117 -24.57 -8.22 -23.50
N GLU A 118 -23.25 -8.36 -23.42
CA GLU A 118 -22.31 -8.13 -24.50
C GLU A 118 -21.47 -9.38 -24.74
N GLU A 119 -20.88 -9.52 -25.93
CA GLU A 119 -20.04 -10.68 -26.23
C GLU A 119 -19.00 -10.38 -27.31
N VAL A 120 -17.75 -10.73 -27.00
CA VAL A 120 -16.62 -10.80 -27.92
C VAL A 120 -16.13 -12.24 -27.96
N ASN A 121 -16.03 -12.84 -29.15
CA ASN A 121 -15.55 -14.22 -29.30
C ASN A 121 -14.03 -14.34 -29.11
N TYR A 122 -13.50 -15.56 -29.19
CA TYR A 122 -12.07 -15.85 -29.03
C TYR A 122 -11.21 -15.36 -30.21
N GLU A 123 -11.82 -14.95 -31.32
CA GLU A 123 -11.14 -14.33 -32.47
C GLU A 123 -11.13 -12.79 -32.37
N GLY A 124 -11.77 -12.23 -31.33
CA GLY A 124 -11.89 -10.79 -31.12
C GLY A 124 -13.03 -10.13 -31.91
N GLU A 125 -13.92 -10.92 -32.52
CA GLU A 125 -15.09 -10.39 -33.22
C GLU A 125 -16.22 -10.08 -32.23
N VAL A 126 -16.93 -8.98 -32.47
CA VAL A 126 -18.09 -8.59 -31.67
C VAL A 126 -19.29 -9.44 -32.09
N VAL A 127 -19.67 -10.39 -31.25
CA VAL A 127 -20.86 -11.25 -31.47
C VAL A 127 -22.12 -10.53 -31.00
N LYS A 128 -22.03 -9.83 -29.86
CA LYS A 128 -23.11 -8.99 -29.33
C LYS A 128 -22.59 -7.61 -28.97
N PRO A 129 -23.10 -6.54 -29.61
CA PRO A 129 -22.76 -5.18 -29.22
C PRO A 129 -23.45 -4.80 -27.92
N LEU A 130 -22.84 -3.87 -27.17
CA LEU A 130 -23.47 -3.27 -25.99
C LEU A 130 -24.77 -2.54 -26.31
N ASN A 131 -25.74 -2.69 -25.41
CA ASN A 131 -26.93 -1.86 -25.35
C ASN A 131 -26.67 -0.62 -24.46
N GLU A 132 -26.84 0.58 -25.01
CA GLU A 132 -26.58 1.84 -24.31
C GLU A 132 -27.49 2.05 -23.08
N GLU A 133 -28.76 1.67 -23.17
CA GLU A 133 -29.73 1.82 -22.07
C GLU A 133 -29.41 0.87 -20.91
N GLU A 134 -29.00 -0.37 -21.24
CA GLU A 134 -28.56 -1.35 -20.23
C GLU A 134 -27.34 -0.85 -19.46
N VAL A 135 -26.35 -0.30 -20.16
CA VAL A 135 -25.15 0.30 -19.56
C VAL A 135 -25.51 1.46 -18.63
N LEU A 136 -26.40 2.36 -19.06
CA LEU A 136 -26.82 3.49 -18.24
C LEU A 136 -27.54 3.07 -16.97
N ASN A 137 -28.45 2.10 -17.08
CA ASN A 137 -29.15 1.55 -15.92
C ASN A 137 -28.17 0.89 -14.94
N ALA A 138 -27.20 0.12 -15.45
CA ALA A 138 -26.18 -0.51 -14.61
C ALA A 138 -25.29 0.52 -13.89
N ILE A 139 -24.81 1.55 -14.61
CA ILE A 139 -24.03 2.64 -14.01
C ILE A 139 -24.85 3.36 -12.94
N LYS A 140 -26.10 3.71 -13.23
CA LYS A 140 -27.01 4.36 -12.27
C LYS A 140 -27.17 3.52 -11.01
N MET A 141 -27.44 2.23 -11.15
CA MET A 141 -27.58 1.31 -10.02
C MET A 141 -26.30 1.26 -9.16
N LEU A 142 -25.12 1.19 -9.77
CA LEU A 142 -23.85 1.16 -9.03
C LEU A 142 -23.61 2.47 -8.29
N LEU A 143 -23.90 3.62 -8.91
CA LEU A 143 -23.79 4.94 -8.27
C LEU A 143 -24.77 5.09 -7.10
N GLU A 144 -26.02 4.66 -7.26
CA GLU A 144 -27.04 4.66 -6.19
C GLU A 144 -26.67 3.73 -5.03
N ARG A 145 -25.90 2.66 -5.29
CA ARG A 145 -25.29 1.78 -4.27
C ARG A 145 -24.00 2.34 -3.66
N GLY A 146 -23.56 3.52 -4.09
CA GLY A 146 -22.40 4.21 -3.53
C GLY A 146 -21.05 3.87 -4.19
N ALA A 147 -21.05 3.42 -5.45
CA ALA A 147 -19.81 3.28 -6.21
C ALA A 147 -19.09 4.63 -6.33
N ASN A 148 -17.84 4.69 -5.87
CA ASN A 148 -16.99 5.88 -5.98
C ASN A 148 -16.04 5.82 -7.17
N ILE A 149 -15.91 4.63 -7.77
CA ILE A 149 -15.08 4.31 -8.93
C ILE A 149 -15.66 3.08 -9.62
N LEU A 150 -15.55 3.04 -10.95
CA LEU A 150 -16.03 1.93 -11.76
C LEU A 150 -14.87 1.15 -12.37
N VAL A 151 -15.02 -0.17 -12.43
CA VAL A 151 -14.17 -1.09 -13.20
C VAL A 151 -15.04 -1.73 -14.28
N VAL A 152 -14.55 -1.75 -15.51
CA VAL A 152 -15.17 -2.52 -16.59
C VAL A 152 -14.18 -3.59 -17.02
N SER A 153 -14.61 -4.85 -16.96
CA SER A 153 -13.78 -5.99 -17.36
C SER A 153 -14.64 -7.01 -18.10
N PHE A 154 -14.58 -6.98 -19.43
CA PHE A 154 -15.30 -7.91 -20.29
C PHE A 154 -14.41 -9.07 -20.74
N ARG A 155 -15.03 -10.22 -20.96
CA ARG A 155 -14.35 -11.41 -21.50
C ARG A 155 -13.69 -11.07 -22.83
N ASN A 156 -12.48 -11.58 -23.06
CA ASN A 156 -11.72 -11.37 -24.30
C ASN A 156 -11.41 -9.89 -24.63
N SER A 157 -11.58 -8.95 -23.70
CA SER A 157 -11.33 -7.52 -23.97
C SER A 157 -9.86 -7.18 -24.24
N HIS A 158 -8.94 -8.09 -23.88
CA HIS A 158 -7.54 -8.01 -24.27
C HIS A 158 -7.32 -8.16 -25.80
N LEU A 159 -8.22 -8.86 -26.49
CA LEU A 159 -8.24 -8.98 -27.95
C LEU A 159 -8.95 -7.79 -28.58
N ASN A 160 -10.16 -7.49 -28.09
CA ASN A 160 -10.97 -6.38 -28.61
C ASN A 160 -11.62 -5.57 -27.47
N PRO A 161 -11.08 -4.39 -27.13
CA PRO A 161 -11.57 -3.57 -26.02
C PRO A 161 -12.74 -2.66 -26.40
N ILE A 162 -13.35 -2.82 -27.59
CA ILE A 162 -14.35 -1.87 -28.12
C ILE A 162 -15.56 -1.70 -27.21
N ASN A 163 -16.05 -2.78 -26.60
CA ASN A 163 -17.18 -2.74 -25.69
C ASN A 163 -16.80 -2.01 -24.38
N GLU A 164 -15.64 -2.31 -23.78
CA GLU A 164 -15.16 -1.59 -22.59
C GLU A 164 -15.04 -0.07 -22.84
N ARG A 165 -14.50 0.32 -24.01
CA ARG A 165 -14.39 1.73 -24.41
C ARG A 165 -15.75 2.39 -24.58
N LYS A 166 -16.72 1.69 -25.18
CA LYS A 166 -18.10 2.17 -25.30
C LYS A 166 -18.73 2.46 -23.94
N VAL A 167 -18.50 1.64 -22.91
CA VAL A 167 -19.00 1.93 -21.55
C VAL A 167 -18.44 3.26 -21.03
N LYS A 168 -17.15 3.51 -21.23
CA LYS A 168 -16.50 4.79 -20.85
C LYS A 168 -17.05 5.98 -21.65
N GLU A 169 -17.32 5.80 -22.94
CA GLU A 169 -17.97 6.81 -23.78
C GLU A 169 -19.37 7.15 -23.28
N ILE A 170 -20.18 6.13 -22.96
CA ILE A 170 -21.53 6.29 -22.41
C ILE A 170 -21.48 6.99 -21.04
N LEU A 171 -20.61 6.56 -20.13
CA LEU A 171 -20.42 7.23 -18.84
C LEU A 171 -20.11 8.72 -19.05
N ASN A 172 -19.12 9.05 -19.88
CA ASN A 172 -18.72 10.44 -20.15
C ASN A 172 -19.78 11.25 -20.93
N LYS A 173 -20.70 10.57 -21.65
CA LYS A 173 -21.82 11.22 -22.35
C LYS A 173 -22.86 11.73 -21.35
N TYR A 174 -23.20 10.96 -20.32
CA TYR A 174 -24.29 11.27 -19.38
C TYR A 174 -23.83 11.83 -18.02
N TYR A 175 -22.68 11.40 -17.54
CA TYR A 175 -22.07 11.88 -16.30
C TYR A 175 -20.86 12.73 -16.67
N LYS A 176 -21.07 14.06 -16.78
CA LYS A 176 -19.99 14.99 -17.13
C LYS A 176 -19.06 15.21 -15.94
N PRO A 177 -17.75 15.50 -16.16
CA PRO A 177 -16.80 15.74 -15.06
C PRO A 177 -17.19 16.83 -14.06
N HIS A 178 -18.06 17.77 -14.44
CA HIS A 178 -18.59 18.82 -13.56
C HIS A 178 -19.86 18.41 -12.79
N TYR A 179 -20.35 17.17 -12.96
CA TYR A 179 -21.46 16.62 -12.18
C TYR A 179 -20.93 15.90 -10.95
N LEU A 180 -21.64 16.01 -9.82
CA LEU A 180 -21.28 15.32 -8.58
C LEU A 180 -21.30 13.79 -8.70
N GLY A 181 -22.11 13.26 -9.62
CA GLY A 181 -22.18 11.82 -9.90
C GLY A 181 -21.07 11.30 -10.83
N PHE A 182 -20.14 12.16 -11.27
CA PHE A 182 -19.00 11.70 -12.06
C PHE A 182 -18.03 10.91 -11.18
N VAL A 183 -17.73 9.69 -11.60
CA VAL A 183 -16.75 8.83 -10.95
C VAL A 183 -15.70 8.39 -11.96
N PRO A 184 -14.44 8.16 -11.53
CA PRO A 184 -13.43 7.57 -12.40
C PRO A 184 -13.85 6.18 -12.89
N ILE A 185 -13.37 5.81 -14.08
CA ILE A 185 -13.59 4.49 -14.68
C ILE A 185 -12.25 3.89 -15.13
N ILE A 186 -12.01 2.64 -14.73
CA ILE A 186 -10.85 1.84 -15.13
C ILE A 186 -11.32 0.75 -16.08
N LEU A 187 -10.74 0.72 -17.28
CA LEU A 187 -10.95 -0.36 -18.25
C LEU A 187 -9.88 -1.42 -18.05
N ALA A 188 -10.28 -2.66 -17.77
CA ALA A 188 -9.34 -3.73 -17.48
C ALA A 188 -8.39 -4.00 -18.67
N SER A 189 -8.87 -3.85 -19.91
CA SER A 189 -8.06 -3.97 -21.13
C SER A 189 -7.01 -2.86 -21.30
N GLU A 190 -7.26 -1.65 -20.80
CA GLU A 190 -6.28 -0.56 -20.76
C GLU A 190 -5.28 -0.76 -19.62
N PHE A 191 -5.74 -1.36 -18.51
CA PHE A 191 -4.96 -1.59 -17.30
C PHE A 191 -3.94 -2.73 -17.44
N CYS A 192 -4.38 -3.87 -17.98
CA CYS A 192 -3.59 -5.08 -18.14
C CYS A 192 -3.97 -5.75 -19.46
N LYS A 193 -2.98 -6.10 -20.29
CA LYS A 193 -3.21 -6.71 -21.62
C LYS A 193 -3.10 -8.24 -21.62
N ARG A 194 -3.11 -8.89 -20.45
CA ARG A 194 -2.98 -10.34 -20.37
C ARG A 194 -4.25 -11.05 -20.90
N PRO A 195 -4.12 -12.25 -21.47
CA PRO A 195 -5.29 -13.01 -21.91
C PRO A 195 -6.23 -13.43 -20.78
N ASP A 196 -5.67 -13.68 -19.59
CA ASP A 196 -6.40 -14.15 -18.42
C ASP A 196 -7.36 -13.07 -17.87
N ASP A 197 -8.66 -13.23 -18.14
CA ASP A 197 -9.72 -12.30 -17.73
C ASP A 197 -9.77 -12.11 -16.21
N MET A 198 -9.57 -13.19 -15.44
CA MET A 198 -9.54 -13.14 -13.97
C MET A 198 -8.41 -12.23 -13.47
N THR A 199 -7.18 -12.43 -13.93
CA THR A 199 -6.02 -11.60 -13.55
C THR A 199 -6.24 -10.13 -13.89
N ARG A 200 -6.77 -9.85 -15.09
CA ARG A 200 -7.11 -8.48 -15.53
C ARG A 200 -8.13 -7.83 -14.61
N THR A 201 -9.21 -8.56 -14.31
CA THR A 201 -10.30 -8.11 -13.44
C THR A 201 -9.80 -7.85 -12.02
N ASN A 202 -9.07 -8.80 -11.44
CA ASN A 202 -8.51 -8.70 -10.10
C ASN A 202 -7.58 -7.50 -9.96
N LEU A 203 -6.65 -7.30 -10.90
CA LEU A 203 -5.73 -6.17 -10.87
C LEU A 203 -6.45 -4.82 -11.01
N ALA A 204 -7.46 -4.73 -11.89
CA ALA A 204 -8.25 -3.51 -12.04
C ALA A 204 -9.06 -3.20 -10.77
N ILE A 205 -9.66 -4.20 -10.14
CA ILE A 205 -10.38 -4.06 -8.86
C ILE A 205 -9.42 -3.60 -7.76
N LEU A 206 -8.29 -4.27 -7.57
CA LEU A 206 -7.31 -3.89 -6.55
C LEU A 206 -6.83 -2.45 -6.77
N ASN A 207 -6.48 -2.09 -8.01
CA ASN A 207 -6.07 -0.73 -8.30
C ASN A 207 -7.16 0.31 -8.02
N ALA A 208 -8.42 0.00 -8.39
CA ALA A 208 -9.56 0.87 -8.13
C ALA A 208 -9.80 1.07 -6.62
N TYR A 209 -9.69 -0.01 -5.84
CA TYR A 209 -9.95 -0.05 -4.41
C TYR A 209 -9.13 0.94 -3.58
N ILE A 210 -7.92 1.28 -4.04
CA ILE A 210 -7.03 2.23 -3.34
C ILE A 210 -6.80 3.52 -4.13
N HIS A 211 -7.48 3.72 -5.26
CA HIS A 211 -7.12 4.78 -6.19
C HIS A 211 -7.29 6.18 -5.62
N ARG A 212 -8.48 6.50 -5.09
CA ARG A 212 -8.79 7.87 -4.65
C ARG A 212 -8.01 8.22 -3.40
N LEU A 213 -7.91 7.28 -2.47
CA LEU A 213 -7.11 7.40 -1.26
C LEU A 213 -5.64 7.73 -1.60
N MET A 214 -5.00 6.92 -2.46
CA MET A 214 -3.60 7.13 -2.83
C MET A 214 -3.39 8.44 -3.60
N ALA A 215 -4.27 8.74 -4.56
CA ALA A 215 -4.18 9.98 -5.35
C ALA A 215 -4.32 11.22 -4.46
N GLY A 216 -5.31 11.23 -3.55
CA GLY A 216 -5.60 12.38 -2.69
C GLY A 216 -4.41 12.80 -1.85
N PHE A 217 -3.75 11.86 -1.17
CA PHE A 217 -2.62 12.21 -0.32
C PHE A 217 -1.34 12.51 -1.12
N LEU A 218 -1.04 11.74 -2.19
CA LEU A 218 0.18 11.96 -2.98
C LEU A 218 0.16 13.32 -3.70
N TYR A 219 -0.99 13.70 -4.27
CA TYR A 219 -1.11 15.03 -4.90
C TYR A 219 -1.06 16.16 -3.88
N ARG A 220 -1.63 15.97 -2.69
CA ARG A 220 -1.50 16.96 -1.62
C ARG A 220 -0.03 17.19 -1.23
N ILE A 221 0.76 16.12 -1.10
CA ILE A 221 2.21 16.23 -0.85
C ILE A 221 2.90 16.96 -2.01
N GLU A 222 2.61 16.60 -3.26
CA GLU A 222 3.22 17.23 -4.43
C GLU A 222 2.89 18.73 -4.53
N ASP A 223 1.64 19.12 -4.25
CA ASP A 223 1.20 20.51 -4.26
C ASP A 223 1.85 21.33 -3.14
N GLU A 224 1.95 20.77 -1.94
CA GLU A 224 2.61 21.44 -0.81
C GLU A 224 4.14 21.57 -1.04
N LEU A 225 4.78 20.55 -1.60
CA LEU A 225 6.16 20.64 -2.10
C LEU A 225 6.32 21.78 -3.12
N ARG A 226 5.35 21.91 -4.05
CA ARG A 226 5.33 22.99 -5.04
C ARG A 226 5.16 24.36 -4.37
N ASN A 227 4.30 24.49 -3.37
CA ASN A 227 4.16 25.75 -2.62
C ASN A 227 5.44 26.13 -1.88
N LEU A 228 6.21 25.14 -1.40
CA LEU A 228 7.50 25.32 -0.77
C LEU A 228 8.67 25.50 -1.76
N GLY A 229 8.42 25.54 -3.07
CA GLY A 229 9.41 25.88 -4.09
C GLY A 229 10.12 24.68 -4.74
N TYR A 230 9.77 23.44 -4.39
CA TYR A 230 10.22 22.27 -5.14
C TYR A 230 9.48 22.21 -6.49
N ARG A 231 10.21 22.10 -7.60
CA ARG A 231 9.64 22.19 -8.97
C ARG A 231 9.81 20.90 -9.78
N LYS A 232 10.32 19.85 -9.15
CA LYS A 232 10.58 18.56 -9.77
C LYS A 232 9.46 17.58 -9.39
N PRO A 233 9.26 16.50 -10.14
CA PRO A 233 8.27 15.49 -9.77
C PRO A 233 8.60 14.86 -8.41
N LEU A 234 7.55 14.53 -7.64
CA LEU A 234 7.67 13.56 -6.56
C LEU A 234 7.75 12.16 -7.19
N MET A 235 8.79 11.42 -6.85
CA MET A 235 8.97 10.04 -7.33
C MET A 235 8.47 9.08 -6.27
N THR A 236 7.85 7.97 -6.67
CA THR A 236 7.43 6.91 -5.76
C THR A 236 7.97 5.55 -6.18
N ALA A 237 8.35 4.74 -5.20
CA ALA A 237 8.87 3.40 -5.46
C ALA A 237 7.75 2.43 -5.80
N HIS A 238 8.04 1.56 -6.76
CA HIS A 238 7.15 0.51 -7.21
C HIS A 238 7.63 -0.85 -6.70
N VAL A 239 6.71 -1.80 -6.60
CA VAL A 239 6.93 -3.20 -6.20
C VAL A 239 7.84 -3.98 -7.16
N ASN A 240 8.17 -3.41 -8.32
CA ASN A 240 9.16 -3.95 -9.25
C ASN A 240 10.58 -3.38 -9.05
N GLY A 241 10.80 -2.53 -8.04
CA GLY A 241 12.07 -1.85 -7.75
C GLY A 241 12.33 -0.57 -8.52
N GLY A 242 11.44 -0.20 -9.44
CA GLY A 242 11.50 1.07 -10.16
C GLY A 242 11.07 2.24 -9.28
N VAL A 243 11.41 3.45 -9.73
CA VAL A 243 10.86 4.70 -9.18
C VAL A 243 10.24 5.50 -10.32
N VAL A 244 9.00 5.93 -10.14
CA VAL A 244 8.22 6.63 -11.18
C VAL A 244 7.57 7.87 -10.59
N SER A 245 7.37 8.90 -11.39
CA SER A 245 6.58 10.07 -10.99
C SER A 245 5.19 9.64 -10.52
N ILE A 246 4.65 10.28 -9.47
CA ILE A 246 3.30 9.97 -8.98
C ILE A 246 2.23 10.10 -10.08
N SER A 247 2.41 11.03 -11.03
CA SER A 247 1.51 11.27 -12.16
C SER A 247 1.44 10.11 -13.18
N LYS A 248 2.38 9.17 -13.12
CA LYS A 248 2.43 7.97 -13.97
C LYS A 248 2.40 6.68 -13.16
N THR A 249 2.17 6.77 -11.86
CA THR A 249 2.10 5.62 -10.97
C THR A 249 0.69 5.06 -10.92
N ARG A 250 0.57 3.74 -11.05
CA ARG A 250 -0.68 3.05 -10.70
C ARG A 250 -0.62 2.74 -9.20
N PRO A 251 -1.64 3.09 -8.41
CA PRO A 251 -1.68 2.82 -6.97
C PRO A 251 -1.29 1.39 -6.58
N ILE A 252 -1.74 0.38 -7.35
CA ILE A 252 -1.39 -1.02 -7.06
C ILE A 252 0.11 -1.31 -7.15
N ASP A 253 0.86 -0.56 -7.96
CA ASP A 253 2.31 -0.74 -8.07
C ASP A 253 3.05 -0.27 -6.81
N THR A 254 2.41 0.51 -5.94
CA THR A 254 3.00 0.99 -4.67
C THR A 254 2.78 0.01 -3.52
N VAL A 255 1.92 -0.99 -3.70
CA VAL A 255 1.60 -1.96 -2.65
C VAL A 255 2.80 -2.87 -2.43
N GLY A 256 3.27 -2.93 -1.18
CA GLY A 256 4.47 -3.70 -0.83
C GLY A 256 5.78 -3.10 -1.34
N SER A 257 5.78 -1.84 -1.81
CA SER A 257 7.00 -1.23 -2.35
C SER A 257 8.07 -0.91 -1.29
N SER A 258 7.68 -0.70 -0.02
CA SER A 258 8.61 -0.50 1.11
C SER A 258 9.54 -1.70 1.34
N PRO A 259 9.04 -2.91 1.65
CA PRO A 259 9.93 -4.05 1.86
C PRO A 259 10.68 -4.42 0.56
N VAL A 260 10.06 -4.24 -0.62
CA VAL A 260 10.77 -4.44 -1.89
C VAL A 260 11.93 -3.45 -2.06
N ALA A 261 11.78 -2.18 -1.68
CA ALA A 261 12.89 -1.23 -1.72
C ALA A 261 14.04 -1.70 -0.81
N GLY A 262 13.73 -2.23 0.38
CA GLY A 262 14.69 -2.89 1.27
C GLY A 262 15.38 -4.10 0.63
N MET A 263 14.64 -4.91 -0.14
CA MET A 263 15.17 -6.02 -0.93
C MET A 263 16.18 -5.56 -1.98
N PHE A 264 15.87 -4.49 -2.72
CA PHE A 264 16.79 -3.92 -3.71
C PHE A 264 18.06 -3.33 -3.06
N GLY A 265 17.92 -2.72 -1.88
CA GLY A 265 19.06 -2.31 -1.06
C GLY A 265 19.92 -3.50 -0.63
N SER A 266 19.29 -4.58 -0.19
CA SER A 266 19.97 -5.83 0.19
C SER A 266 20.67 -6.49 -1.00
N LEU A 267 20.06 -6.44 -2.19
CA LEU A 267 20.67 -6.91 -3.44
C LEU A 267 21.91 -6.09 -3.83
N TYR A 268 21.88 -4.78 -3.59
CA TYR A 268 23.04 -3.93 -3.80
C TYR A 268 24.19 -4.35 -2.86
N TRP A 269 23.91 -4.51 -1.56
CA TRP A 269 24.90 -4.96 -0.59
C TRP A 269 25.41 -6.38 -0.85
N SER A 270 24.54 -7.31 -1.25
CA SER A 270 24.93 -8.68 -1.54
C SER A 270 25.96 -8.74 -2.67
N LYS A 271 25.78 -7.93 -3.72
CA LYS A 271 26.75 -7.80 -4.82
C LYS A 271 28.09 -7.24 -4.34
N LEU A 272 28.08 -6.21 -3.48
CA LEU A 272 29.30 -5.64 -2.91
C LEU A 272 30.08 -6.66 -2.05
N TYR A 273 29.37 -7.51 -1.31
CA TYR A 273 29.99 -8.54 -0.47
C TYR A 273 30.23 -9.87 -1.20
N GLY A 274 29.90 -9.99 -2.49
CA GLY A 274 30.03 -11.24 -3.24
C GLY A 274 29.09 -12.36 -2.77
N LEU A 275 27.99 -12.02 -2.11
CA LEU A 275 26.99 -12.97 -1.60
C LEU A 275 25.92 -13.23 -2.67
N LYS A 276 25.80 -14.48 -3.11
CA LYS A 276 24.81 -14.89 -4.12
C LYS A 276 23.46 -15.26 -3.52
N ASN A 277 23.46 -15.81 -2.31
CA ASN A 277 22.26 -16.27 -1.62
C ASN A 277 22.14 -15.53 -0.29
N VAL A 278 21.04 -14.79 -0.10
CA VAL A 278 20.81 -13.96 1.08
C VAL A 278 19.35 -14.06 1.50
N VAL A 279 19.13 -14.30 2.79
CA VAL A 279 17.82 -14.12 3.44
C VAL A 279 17.81 -12.72 4.05
N THR A 280 16.82 -11.92 3.70
CA THR A 280 16.59 -10.62 4.31
C THR A 280 15.52 -10.76 5.37
N VAL A 281 15.66 -10.00 6.45
CA VAL A 281 14.68 -9.95 7.53
C VAL A 281 14.54 -8.49 7.95
N GLU A 282 13.33 -7.95 7.81
CA GLU A 282 12.96 -6.63 8.29
C GLU A 282 11.89 -6.78 9.37
N ILE A 283 12.15 -6.24 10.56
CA ILE A 283 11.20 -6.26 11.68
C ILE A 283 10.78 -4.84 11.97
N GLY A 284 9.52 -4.53 11.68
CA GLY A 284 8.93 -3.23 11.93
C GLY A 284 8.24 -3.16 13.29
N GLY A 285 7.32 -2.20 13.41
CA GLY A 285 6.38 -2.14 14.53
C GLY A 285 5.24 -3.15 14.38
N THR A 286 4.75 -3.40 13.16
CA THR A 286 3.52 -4.19 12.92
C THR A 286 3.74 -5.47 12.11
N SER A 287 4.79 -5.53 11.29
CA SER A 287 5.10 -6.65 10.40
C SER A 287 6.54 -7.14 10.54
N PHE A 288 6.72 -8.40 10.16
CA PHE A 288 7.99 -9.08 9.96
C PHE A 288 8.06 -9.55 8.51
N ASP A 289 8.97 -8.97 7.74
CA ASP A 289 9.07 -9.13 6.30
C ASP A 289 10.34 -9.92 5.95
N VAL A 290 10.18 -11.04 5.24
CA VAL A 290 11.27 -11.93 4.82
C VAL A 290 11.32 -11.98 3.31
N GLY A 291 12.52 -11.79 2.74
CA GLY A 291 12.73 -11.97 1.31
C GLY A 291 13.97 -12.79 1.01
N LEU A 292 14.06 -13.23 -0.24
CA LEU A 292 15.13 -14.10 -0.73
C LEU A 292 15.83 -13.49 -1.94
N ILE A 293 17.16 -13.49 -1.87
CA ILE A 293 18.04 -13.31 -3.02
C ILE A 293 18.64 -14.68 -3.30
N ILE A 294 18.45 -15.18 -4.52
CA ILE A 294 18.93 -16.50 -4.96
C ILE A 294 19.77 -16.28 -6.21
N ASP A 295 20.98 -16.83 -6.22
CA ASP A 295 21.94 -16.70 -7.32
C ASP A 295 22.15 -15.25 -7.82
N GLY A 296 22.15 -14.29 -6.90
CA GLY A 296 22.38 -12.87 -7.18
C GLY A 296 21.20 -12.15 -7.84
N SER A 297 20.01 -12.73 -7.79
CA SER A 297 18.76 -12.14 -8.29
C SER A 297 17.65 -12.21 -7.24
N LEU A 298 16.71 -11.25 -7.29
CA LEU A 298 15.52 -11.30 -6.45
C LEU A 298 14.61 -12.44 -6.92
N TYR A 299 14.13 -13.23 -5.97
CA TYR A 299 13.14 -14.25 -6.28
C TYR A 299 11.80 -13.60 -6.61
N THR A 300 11.21 -13.97 -7.75
CA THR A 300 9.90 -13.48 -8.18
C THR A 300 8.98 -14.66 -8.47
N HIS A 301 7.70 -14.56 -8.12
CA HIS A 301 6.71 -15.61 -8.35
C HIS A 301 5.38 -15.02 -8.81
N GLU A 302 4.61 -15.76 -9.62
CA GLU A 302 3.20 -15.43 -9.91
C GLU A 302 2.36 -15.87 -8.70
N ARG A 303 1.94 -14.93 -7.85
CA ARG A 303 1.22 -15.23 -6.60
C ARG A 303 0.01 -14.33 -6.42
N ALA A 304 -0.83 -14.67 -5.46
CA ALA A 304 -1.96 -13.85 -5.09
C ALA A 304 -1.52 -12.55 -4.38
N ILE A 305 -2.11 -11.41 -4.76
CA ILE A 305 -2.00 -10.14 -4.03
C ILE A 305 -3.18 -10.08 -3.06
N PHE A 306 -2.92 -10.08 -1.74
CA PHE A 306 -3.95 -10.14 -0.70
C PHE A 306 -5.03 -11.22 -0.93
N GLY A 307 -4.61 -12.40 -1.39
CA GLY A 307 -5.50 -13.52 -1.68
C GLY A 307 -6.21 -13.48 -3.03
N LEU A 308 -6.02 -12.42 -3.85
CA LEU A 308 -6.51 -12.40 -5.23
C LEU A 308 -5.46 -12.97 -6.17
N PRO A 309 -5.73 -14.11 -6.83
CA PRO A 309 -4.79 -14.70 -7.77
C PRO A 309 -4.53 -13.74 -8.92
N VAL A 310 -3.26 -13.43 -9.16
CA VAL A 310 -2.81 -12.64 -10.29
C VAL A 310 -1.63 -13.34 -10.95
N LYS A 311 -1.69 -13.54 -12.26
CA LYS A 311 -0.63 -14.16 -13.05
C LYS A 311 0.37 -13.09 -13.51
N ILE A 312 0.99 -12.38 -12.57
CA ILE A 312 2.07 -11.42 -12.84
C ILE A 312 3.26 -11.70 -11.92
N PRO A 313 4.51 -11.60 -12.40
CA PRO A 313 5.68 -11.81 -11.56
C PRO A 313 5.83 -10.66 -10.56
N ILE A 314 5.89 -11.01 -9.28
CA ILE A 314 6.07 -10.05 -8.17
C ILE A 314 7.29 -10.50 -7.37
N VAL A 315 8.10 -9.54 -6.89
CA VAL A 315 9.18 -9.83 -5.95
C VAL A 315 8.60 -10.47 -4.70
N GLU A 316 9.08 -11.65 -4.33
CA GLU A 316 8.55 -12.34 -3.18
C GLU A 316 9.08 -11.74 -1.88
N VAL A 317 8.15 -11.20 -1.10
CA VAL A 317 8.34 -10.86 0.31
C VAL A 317 7.22 -11.54 1.08
N VAL A 318 7.60 -12.37 2.05
CA VAL A 318 6.67 -13.00 2.98
C VAL A 318 6.52 -12.08 4.18
N SER A 319 5.32 -11.54 4.38
CA SER A 319 5.00 -10.70 5.53
C SER A 319 4.23 -11.50 6.58
N ILE A 320 4.68 -11.43 7.83
CA ILE A 320 4.09 -12.08 9.00
C ILE A 320 3.67 -10.99 9.98
N GLY A 321 2.46 -11.09 10.53
CA GLY A 321 1.91 -10.16 11.54
C GLY A 321 2.52 -10.35 12.93
N LEU A 322 3.84 -10.31 13.03
CA LEU A 322 4.59 -10.50 14.26
C LEU A 322 5.70 -9.45 14.34
N ALA A 323 5.63 -8.52 15.28
CA ALA A 323 6.53 -7.37 15.34
C ALA A 323 6.50 -6.71 16.72
N GLY A 324 7.18 -5.56 16.87
CA GLY A 324 7.30 -4.88 18.17
C GLY A 324 5.96 -4.54 18.85
N SER A 325 4.92 -4.23 18.08
CA SER A 325 3.59 -3.88 18.62
C SER A 325 2.58 -5.02 18.56
N SER A 326 3.01 -6.24 18.23
CA SER A 326 2.14 -7.42 18.28
C SER A 326 1.73 -7.72 19.71
N ILE A 327 0.43 -7.97 19.90
CA ILE A 327 -0.18 -8.23 21.21
C ILE A 327 0.22 -9.62 21.68
N ILE A 328 0.56 -9.73 22.96
CA ILE A 328 0.79 -11.00 23.65
C ILE A 328 -0.49 -11.38 24.40
N LYS A 329 -0.96 -12.61 24.22
CA LYS A 329 -2.14 -13.17 24.88
C LYS A 329 -1.78 -14.50 25.54
N VAL A 330 -2.51 -14.83 26.60
CA VAL A 330 -2.50 -16.17 27.20
C VAL A 330 -3.79 -16.88 26.80
N GLU A 331 -3.66 -18.02 26.14
CA GLU A 331 -4.76 -18.89 25.73
C GLU A 331 -4.55 -20.26 26.39
N GLY A 332 -5.20 -20.50 27.54
CA GLY A 332 -4.96 -21.70 28.35
C GLY A 332 -3.58 -21.66 29.01
N ASP A 333 -2.77 -22.69 28.79
CA ASP A 333 -1.38 -22.82 29.25
C ASP A 333 -0.36 -22.37 28.20
N HIS A 334 -0.81 -21.65 27.16
CA HIS A 334 0.03 -21.22 26.05
C HIS A 334 0.04 -19.71 25.90
N VAL A 335 1.21 -19.18 25.53
CA VAL A 335 1.38 -17.78 25.14
C VAL A 335 1.31 -17.68 23.62
N LYS A 336 0.50 -16.74 23.14
CA LYS A 336 0.33 -16.44 21.72
C LYS A 336 0.72 -14.99 21.46
N ILE A 337 1.41 -14.75 20.36
CA ILE A 337 1.86 -13.42 19.96
C ILE A 337 1.29 -13.11 18.57
N GLY A 338 0.56 -12.01 18.46
CA GLY A 338 -0.14 -11.64 17.25
C GLY A 338 -1.29 -12.59 16.87
N PRO A 339 -1.89 -12.42 15.69
CA PRO A 339 -1.53 -11.45 14.64
C PRO A 339 -1.99 -10.01 14.95
N GLU A 340 -2.77 -9.80 16.01
CA GLU A 340 -3.23 -8.46 16.37
C GLU A 340 -2.06 -7.57 16.84
N SER A 341 -2.17 -6.27 16.57
CA SER A 341 -1.13 -5.29 16.85
C SER A 341 -1.77 -3.98 17.32
N VAL A 342 -1.16 -3.32 18.31
CA VAL A 342 -1.59 -2.01 18.83
C VAL A 342 -1.09 -0.82 17.99
N GLY A 343 -0.22 -1.07 17.00
CA GLY A 343 0.31 -0.04 16.10
C GLY A 343 1.15 1.01 16.84
N SER A 344 1.06 2.27 16.41
CA SER A 344 1.75 3.41 17.04
C SER A 344 0.91 4.19 18.05
N VAL A 345 -0.42 4.20 17.89
CA VAL A 345 -1.35 4.94 18.76
C VAL A 345 -2.58 4.06 19.03
N PRO A 346 -2.89 3.69 20.28
CA PRO A 346 -2.20 4.09 21.51
C PRO A 346 -0.82 3.45 21.69
N GLY A 347 -0.44 2.47 20.85
CA GLY A 347 0.87 1.84 20.84
C GLY A 347 1.15 0.91 22.04
N PRO A 348 2.37 0.35 22.12
CA PRO A 348 2.85 -0.42 23.27
C PRO A 348 2.64 0.29 24.60
N ALA A 349 2.40 -0.45 25.69
CA ALA A 349 2.14 0.15 27.00
C ALA A 349 3.30 1.03 27.49
N CYS A 350 4.53 0.65 27.15
CA CYS A 350 5.75 1.38 27.43
C CYS A 350 5.84 2.73 26.72
N TYR A 351 5.02 3.03 25.71
CA TYR A 351 4.93 4.38 25.13
C TYR A 351 4.22 5.38 26.05
N ASP A 352 3.52 4.90 27.08
CA ASP A 352 2.80 5.72 28.06
C ASP A 352 1.67 6.58 27.45
N THR A 353 1.13 6.15 26.30
CA THR A 353 0.09 6.85 25.52
C THR A 353 -1.30 6.19 25.63
N GLY A 354 -1.50 5.35 26.65
CA GLY A 354 -2.77 4.69 26.94
C GLY A 354 -2.90 3.25 26.44
N GLY A 355 -1.81 2.64 25.94
CA GLY A 355 -1.77 1.22 25.61
C GLY A 355 -1.96 0.35 26.85
N LEU A 356 -2.81 -0.69 26.77
CA LEU A 356 -3.17 -1.56 27.91
C LEU A 356 -2.80 -3.03 27.71
N ASP A 357 -2.61 -3.45 26.47
CA ASP A 357 -2.24 -4.81 26.10
C ASP A 357 -0.72 -4.96 26.10
N PRO A 358 -0.17 -6.09 26.59
CA PRO A 358 1.27 -6.35 26.54
C PRO A 358 1.69 -6.61 25.10
N THR A 359 2.84 -6.06 24.71
CA THR A 359 3.40 -6.26 23.38
C THR A 359 4.81 -6.86 23.42
N VAL A 360 5.32 -7.27 22.26
CA VAL A 360 6.73 -7.71 22.11
C VAL A 360 7.70 -6.62 22.58
N LEU A 361 7.43 -5.35 22.26
CA LEU A 361 8.25 -4.22 22.70
C LEU A 361 8.21 -4.07 24.23
N ASP A 362 7.05 -4.25 24.85
CA ASP A 362 6.92 -4.21 26.31
C ASP A 362 7.76 -5.33 26.96
N ALA A 363 7.72 -6.54 26.41
CA ALA A 363 8.55 -7.65 26.86
C ALA A 363 10.05 -7.37 26.70
N ASP A 364 10.48 -6.76 25.59
CA ASP A 364 11.88 -6.41 25.36
C ASP A 364 12.37 -5.28 26.27
N VAL A 365 11.52 -4.32 26.59
CA VAL A 365 11.81 -3.26 27.57
C VAL A 365 11.91 -3.84 28.98
N ALA A 366 10.92 -4.64 29.40
CA ALA A 366 10.92 -5.28 30.72
C ALA A 366 12.11 -6.24 30.90
N ALA A 367 12.53 -6.92 29.83
CA ALA A 367 13.72 -7.79 29.82
C ALA A 367 15.05 -7.00 29.76
N GLY A 368 15.02 -5.68 29.69
CA GLY A 368 16.22 -4.83 29.61
C GLY A 368 16.97 -4.90 28.28
N ARG A 369 16.35 -5.41 27.21
CA ARG A 369 16.95 -5.46 25.86
C ARG A 369 16.91 -4.10 25.16
N ILE A 370 15.95 -3.25 25.53
CA ILE A 370 15.80 -1.91 24.99
C ILE A 370 16.04 -0.91 26.12
N ASN A 371 16.93 0.06 25.87
CA ASN A 371 17.18 1.15 26.81
C ASN A 371 15.98 2.13 26.81
N PRO A 372 15.22 2.24 27.92
CA PRO A 372 14.02 3.07 27.97
C PRO A 372 14.32 4.57 27.86
N ASP A 373 15.51 5.02 28.22
CA ASP A 373 15.90 6.44 28.19
C ASP A 373 16.45 6.91 26.85
N TYR A 374 16.74 5.98 25.93
CA TYR A 374 17.40 6.29 24.65
C TYR A 374 16.62 5.80 23.42
N PHE A 375 15.34 5.47 23.58
CA PHE A 375 14.51 5.08 22.45
C PHE A 375 14.36 6.23 21.44
N LEU A 376 14.49 5.91 20.16
CA LEU A 376 14.51 6.89 19.06
C LEU A 376 15.58 7.98 19.23
N GLY A 377 16.76 7.63 19.77
CA GLY A 377 17.84 8.57 20.06
C GLY A 377 17.54 9.49 21.25
N GLY A 378 16.70 9.04 22.18
CA GLY A 378 16.27 9.79 23.38
C GLY A 378 15.10 10.74 23.15
N LYS A 379 14.51 10.76 21.94
CA LYS A 379 13.33 11.60 21.64
C LYS A 379 12.05 11.08 22.31
N ILE A 380 11.98 9.78 22.59
CA ILE A 380 10.86 9.14 23.27
C ILE A 380 11.42 8.43 24.50
N LYS A 381 10.88 8.75 25.68
CA LYS A 381 11.17 8.02 26.91
C LYS A 381 10.15 6.90 27.06
N LEU A 382 10.62 5.68 27.22
CA LEU A 382 9.76 4.52 27.47
C LEU A 382 9.54 4.35 28.97
N ASN A 383 8.32 3.96 29.34
CA ASN A 383 7.94 3.65 30.70
C ASN A 383 8.13 2.15 30.96
N ALA A 384 9.31 1.77 31.45
CA ALA A 384 9.64 0.37 31.73
C ALA A 384 8.73 -0.25 32.79
N LYS A 385 8.34 0.53 33.81
CA LYS A 385 7.42 0.05 34.85
C LYS A 385 6.05 -0.32 34.28
N ARG A 386 5.51 0.49 33.35
CA ARG A 386 4.26 0.13 32.65
C ARG A 386 4.40 -1.15 31.83
N ALA A 387 5.54 -1.34 31.17
CA ALA A 387 5.82 -2.56 30.43
C ALA A 387 5.78 -3.80 31.35
N GLU A 388 6.44 -3.70 32.52
CA GLU A 388 6.44 -4.74 33.56
C GLU A 388 5.02 -5.00 34.08
N GLU A 389 4.27 -3.95 34.42
CA GLU A 389 2.91 -4.05 34.96
C GLU A 389 1.94 -4.78 34.00
N VAL A 390 1.96 -4.47 32.69
CA VAL A 390 1.06 -5.14 31.74
C VAL A 390 1.47 -6.59 31.48
N ILE A 391 2.77 -6.88 31.43
CA ILE A 391 3.29 -8.24 31.26
C ILE A 391 2.97 -9.10 32.49
N GLU A 392 3.18 -8.57 33.69
CA GLU A 392 2.87 -9.27 34.94
C GLU A 392 1.37 -9.59 35.02
N ARG A 393 0.53 -8.58 34.83
CA ARG A 393 -0.93 -8.71 34.96
C ARG A 393 -1.53 -9.70 33.97
N ILE A 394 -1.12 -9.66 32.72
CA ILE A 394 -1.79 -10.40 31.64
C ILE A 394 -1.10 -11.73 31.34
N VAL A 395 0.23 -11.78 31.43
CA VAL A 395 0.99 -12.99 31.11
C VAL A 395 1.36 -13.76 32.37
N ALA A 396 2.11 -13.15 33.29
CA ALA A 396 2.70 -13.87 34.42
C ALA A 396 1.66 -14.38 35.44
N GLN A 397 0.55 -13.65 35.66
CA GLN A 397 -0.52 -14.04 36.57
C GLN A 397 -1.53 -15.02 35.94
N SER A 398 -1.53 -15.16 34.62
CA SER A 398 -2.47 -16.02 33.88
C SER A 398 -1.89 -17.40 33.54
N LEU A 399 -0.58 -17.56 33.71
CA LEU A 399 0.16 -18.83 33.63
C LEU A 399 0.47 -19.33 35.04
#